data_AF-A0A523DVF6-F1
#
_entry.id   AF-A0A523DVF6-F1
#
_cell.length_a   1.000
_cell.length_b   1.000
_cell.length_c   1.000
_cell.angle_alpha   90.00
_cell.angle_beta   90.00
_cell.angle_gamma   90.00
#
_symmetry.space_group_name_H-M   'P 1'
#
loop_
_entity.id
_entity.type
_entity.pdbx_description
1 polymer ?
#
loop_
_entity_poly.entity_id
_entity_poly.type
_entity_poly.pdbx_seq_one_letter_code
_entity_poly.pdbx_strand_id
1 'polypeptide(L)'
;MKFNRWTVVAAAIFALVAADAFAQAGSIRGKILDEDGNPLSGVECSIELSGGSMGRRTTATTKDNGMFTRGGVRSGMYTITCEKEGYRKLPLEIQVSAYSESWLGEQILFKRAAGELSEKEHARATELLSEFNTASDVGDHAETLAKLLELKEMMPDSTEIYFNIGSTYDLMGDKENAIEYYTIAAEKNPDLAYDSYLAVADLRGTAKEWTEAAAAMKMAMDIRATDPLALFNYAVYVQNAGDEESALAAYEQTIELQADNAMAHYQAGLILVGKLENDKALAHFEQFLTLAPDHPRAANAQEVVSALNADKAR
;
A
#
# COMPACT_ATOMS: atom_id res chain seq x y z
N MET A 1 10.04 93.39 -20.66
CA MET A 1 9.08 92.25 -20.78
C MET A 1 9.03 91.82 -22.23
N LYS A 2 9.68 90.70 -22.58
CA LYS A 2 9.69 90.15 -23.94
C LYS A 2 8.67 89.00 -23.99
N PHE A 3 7.59 89.18 -24.74
CA PHE A 3 6.71 88.09 -25.16
C PHE A 3 7.31 87.44 -26.41
N ASN A 4 7.46 86.11 -26.39
CA ASN A 4 7.80 85.34 -27.59
C ASN A 4 6.78 84.22 -27.78
N ARG A 5 6.20 84.14 -28.98
CA ARG A 5 5.26 83.10 -29.43
C ARG A 5 6.07 81.89 -29.88
N TRP A 6 5.88 80.71 -29.28
CA TRP A 6 6.31 79.42 -29.86
C TRP A 6 5.23 78.35 -29.63
N THR A 7 4.60 77.96 -30.75
CA THR A 7 4.28 76.60 -31.22
C THR A 7 3.67 75.54 -30.30
N VAL A 8 2.56 74.99 -30.83
CA VAL A 8 1.82 73.78 -30.46
C VAL A 8 2.62 72.51 -30.82
N VAL A 9 2.24 71.40 -30.17
CA VAL A 9 2.35 69.97 -30.54
C VAL A 9 3.51 69.18 -29.92
N ALA A 10 3.19 68.41 -28.89
CA ALA A 10 3.77 67.08 -28.65
C ALA A 10 2.86 66.27 -27.70
N ALA A 11 1.70 65.86 -28.20
CA ALA A 11 0.80 64.95 -27.48
C ALA A 11 0.26 63.89 -28.45
N ALA A 12 1.12 62.97 -28.92
CA ALA A 12 0.67 61.80 -29.69
C ALA A 12 1.77 60.74 -29.97
N ILE A 13 2.63 60.33 -29.02
CA ILE A 13 3.51 59.17 -29.26
C ILE A 13 3.73 58.38 -27.97
N PHE A 14 2.72 57.66 -27.48
CA PHE A 14 2.93 56.50 -26.59
C PHE A 14 1.80 55.45 -26.65
N ALA A 15 0.75 55.66 -27.46
CA ALA A 15 -0.40 54.75 -27.57
C ALA A 15 -0.30 53.70 -28.71
N LEU A 16 0.71 53.75 -29.58
CA LEU A 16 0.77 52.91 -30.78
C LEU A 16 1.49 51.56 -30.61
N VAL A 17 2.37 51.40 -29.62
CA VAL A 17 3.14 50.13 -29.48
C VAL A 17 2.29 49.00 -28.88
N ALA A 18 1.27 49.31 -28.06
CA ALA A 18 0.38 48.30 -27.50
C ALA A 18 -0.66 47.78 -28.49
N ALA A 19 -1.11 48.62 -29.44
CA ALA A 19 -2.12 48.25 -30.43
C ALA A 19 -1.60 47.21 -31.44
N ASP A 20 -0.34 47.33 -31.88
CA ASP A 20 0.27 46.38 -32.81
C ASP A 20 0.48 44.98 -32.20
N ALA A 21 0.79 44.89 -30.90
CA ALA A 21 0.98 43.61 -30.22
C ALA A 21 -0.33 42.81 -30.06
N PHE A 22 -1.48 43.50 -29.91
CA PHE A 22 -2.79 42.86 -29.93
C PHE A 22 -3.30 42.60 -31.35
N ALA A 23 -2.89 43.41 -32.33
CA ALA A 23 -3.31 43.26 -33.72
C ALA A 23 -2.85 41.93 -34.32
N GLN A 24 -1.69 41.39 -33.93
CA GLN A 24 -1.17 40.10 -34.43
C GLN A 24 -1.61 38.87 -33.61
N ALA A 25 -2.49 39.04 -32.62
CA ALA A 25 -2.85 37.96 -31.72
C ALA A 25 -3.85 36.99 -32.38
N GLY A 26 -3.64 35.68 -32.18
CA GLY A 26 -4.60 34.63 -32.50
C GLY A 26 -5.60 34.40 -31.37
N SER A 27 -6.46 33.40 -31.56
CA SER A 27 -7.37 32.90 -30.53
C SER A 27 -7.31 31.37 -30.43
N ILE A 28 -7.59 30.85 -29.24
CA ILE A 28 -7.84 29.44 -29.00
C ILE A 28 -9.32 29.27 -28.66
N ARG A 29 -9.95 28.26 -29.23
CA ARG A 29 -11.34 27.90 -28.94
C ARG A 29 -11.46 26.38 -28.83
N GLY A 30 -12.29 25.92 -27.91
CA GLY A 30 -12.53 24.48 -27.71
C GLY A 30 -13.88 24.23 -27.06
N LYS A 31 -14.31 22.96 -27.06
CA LYS A 31 -15.49 22.49 -26.36
C LYS A 31 -15.13 21.31 -25.47
N ILE A 32 -15.52 21.35 -24.20
CA ILE A 32 -15.34 20.24 -23.26
C ILE A 32 -16.69 19.56 -23.04
N LEU A 33 -16.69 18.24 -23.17
CA LEU A 33 -17.83 17.36 -22.92
C LEU A 33 -17.48 16.35 -21.82
N ASP A 34 -18.49 15.75 -21.20
CA ASP A 34 -18.32 14.55 -20.38
C ASP A 34 -18.25 13.29 -21.25
N GLU A 35 -18.05 12.14 -20.59
CA GLU A 35 -17.94 10.82 -21.22
C GLU A 35 -19.22 10.36 -21.96
N ASP A 36 -20.37 10.96 -21.65
CA ASP A 36 -21.66 10.71 -22.30
C ASP A 36 -21.91 11.67 -23.48
N GLY A 37 -20.98 12.61 -23.75
CA GLY A 37 -21.06 13.61 -24.80
C GLY A 37 -21.85 14.87 -24.43
N ASN A 38 -22.22 15.04 -23.15
CA ASN A 38 -22.92 16.25 -22.70
C ASN A 38 -21.93 17.40 -22.48
N PRO A 39 -22.29 18.65 -22.80
CA PRO A 39 -21.38 19.78 -22.58
C PRO A 39 -21.10 20.05 -21.10
N LEU A 40 -19.82 20.24 -20.75
CA LEU A 40 -19.39 20.55 -19.39
C LEU A 40 -19.11 22.04 -19.20
N SER A 41 -19.91 22.71 -18.38
CA SER A 41 -19.70 24.09 -17.95
C SER A 41 -18.77 24.22 -16.75
N GLY A 42 -18.15 25.38 -16.57
CA GLY A 42 -17.29 25.66 -15.41
C GLY A 42 -15.95 24.90 -15.39
N VAL A 43 -15.54 24.28 -16.50
CA VAL A 43 -14.21 23.67 -16.65
C VAL A 43 -13.20 24.80 -16.86
N GLU A 44 -12.17 24.87 -16.01
CA GLU A 44 -11.09 25.84 -16.15
C GLU A 44 -9.98 25.26 -17.04
N CYS A 45 -9.66 25.94 -18.14
CA CYS A 45 -8.58 25.57 -19.03
C CYS A 45 -7.41 26.57 -18.90
N SER A 46 -6.33 26.13 -18.26
CA SER A 46 -5.06 26.85 -18.16
C SER A 46 -4.28 26.71 -19.46
N ILE A 47 -3.87 27.84 -20.05
CA ILE A 47 -3.24 27.92 -21.37
C ILE A 47 -1.85 28.52 -21.22
N GLU A 48 -0.83 27.78 -21.63
CA GLU A 48 0.59 28.12 -21.45
C GLU A 48 1.37 27.97 -22.75
N LEU A 49 2.20 28.96 -23.08
CA LEU A 49 3.06 28.93 -24.27
C LEU A 49 4.26 28.00 -24.00
N SER A 50 4.41 26.96 -24.81
CA SER A 50 5.47 25.95 -24.68
C SER A 50 6.85 26.54 -25.03
N GLY A 51 7.87 26.26 -24.20
CA GLY A 51 9.27 26.56 -24.51
C GLY A 51 9.78 27.99 -24.22
N GLY A 52 9.05 28.80 -23.45
CA GLY A 52 9.49 30.14 -23.02
C GLY A 52 9.81 30.23 -21.52
N SER A 53 10.85 30.99 -21.15
CA SER A 53 11.14 31.39 -19.77
C SER A 53 9.92 32.09 -19.15
N MET A 54 9.30 31.45 -18.14
CA MET A 54 8.05 31.89 -17.48
C MET A 54 7.02 32.47 -18.46
N GLY A 55 6.43 31.58 -19.28
CA GLY A 55 5.31 31.93 -20.15
C GLY A 55 4.14 32.55 -19.36
N ARG A 56 3.49 33.55 -19.97
CA ARG A 56 2.30 34.22 -19.40
C ARG A 56 1.14 33.22 -19.41
N ARG A 57 0.90 32.52 -18.28
CA ARG A 57 -0.28 31.65 -18.09
C ARG A 57 -1.54 32.50 -18.19
N THR A 58 -2.51 32.02 -18.95
CA THR A 58 -3.86 32.60 -18.98
C THR A 58 -4.88 31.49 -18.85
N THR A 59 -6.04 31.79 -18.29
CA THR A 59 -7.13 30.82 -18.14
C THR A 59 -8.32 31.19 -19.02
N ALA A 60 -9.15 30.21 -19.32
CA ALA A 60 -10.48 30.38 -19.89
C ALA A 60 -11.41 29.32 -19.32
N THR A 61 -12.65 29.70 -18.99
CA THR A 61 -13.64 28.78 -18.40
C THR A 61 -14.72 28.44 -19.42
N THR A 62 -15.18 27.19 -19.43
CA THR A 62 -16.28 26.77 -20.30
C THR A 62 -17.62 27.37 -19.87
N LYS A 63 -18.43 27.76 -20.85
CA LYS A 63 -19.82 28.20 -20.66
C LYS A 63 -20.76 27.00 -20.58
N ASP A 64 -22.07 27.25 -20.39
CA ASP A 64 -23.12 26.23 -20.29
C ASP A 64 -23.16 25.25 -21.47
N ASN A 65 -22.73 25.69 -22.66
CA ASN A 65 -22.65 24.85 -23.85
C ASN A 65 -21.28 24.13 -24.01
N GLY A 66 -20.47 24.08 -22.95
CA GLY A 66 -19.15 23.45 -22.93
C GLY A 66 -18.05 24.23 -23.65
N MET A 67 -18.36 25.36 -24.27
CA MET A 67 -17.41 26.12 -25.08
C MET A 67 -16.56 27.04 -24.21
N PHE A 68 -15.25 27.07 -24.47
CA PHE A 68 -14.37 28.13 -23.99
C PHE A 68 -13.70 28.86 -25.16
N THR A 69 -13.27 30.09 -24.93
CA THR A 69 -12.55 30.88 -25.92
C THR A 69 -11.55 31.78 -25.24
N ARG A 70 -10.30 31.74 -25.72
CA ARG A 70 -9.25 32.66 -25.31
C ARG A 70 -8.69 33.40 -26.51
N GLY A 71 -9.16 34.63 -26.71
CA GLY A 71 -8.57 35.56 -27.67
C GLY A 71 -7.35 36.29 -27.11
N GLY A 72 -6.53 36.85 -28.00
CA GLY A 72 -5.39 37.68 -27.60
C GLY A 72 -4.12 36.89 -27.26
N VAL A 73 -3.98 35.68 -27.78
CA VAL A 73 -2.79 34.82 -27.59
C VAL A 73 -1.80 35.00 -28.74
N ARG A 74 -0.50 34.87 -28.46
CA ARG A 74 0.54 35.02 -29.50
C ARG A 74 0.60 33.76 -30.35
N SER A 75 1.30 33.82 -31.49
CA SER A 75 1.62 32.61 -32.24
C SER A 75 2.62 31.73 -31.50
N GLY A 76 2.46 30.42 -31.61
CA GLY A 76 3.33 29.42 -30.99
C GLY A 76 2.56 28.18 -30.54
N MET A 77 3.32 27.19 -30.05
CA MET A 77 2.74 25.97 -29.46
C MET A 77 2.28 26.28 -28.04
N TYR A 78 1.08 25.82 -27.71
CA TYR A 78 0.51 25.94 -26.38
C TYR A 78 0.20 24.57 -25.79
N THR A 79 0.50 24.43 -24.51
CA THR A 79 -0.04 23.36 -23.65
C THR A 79 -1.27 23.91 -22.93
N ILE A 80 -2.35 23.15 -22.93
CA ILE A 80 -3.62 23.52 -22.33
C ILE A 80 -4.04 22.41 -21.37
N THR A 81 -4.23 22.76 -20.11
CA THR A 81 -4.72 21.82 -19.10
C THR A 81 -6.11 22.22 -18.67
N CYS A 82 -7.11 21.41 -19.01
CA CYS A 82 -8.49 21.61 -18.58
C CYS A 82 -8.78 20.78 -17.32
N GLU A 83 -9.32 21.42 -16.29
CA GLU A 83 -9.61 20.82 -14.99
C GLU A 83 -10.97 21.24 -14.43
N LYS A 84 -11.60 20.30 -13.72
CA LYS A 84 -12.86 20.49 -13.00
C LYS A 84 -12.90 19.51 -11.82
N GLU A 85 -13.45 19.94 -10.69
CA GLU A 85 -13.63 19.08 -9.52
C GLU A 85 -14.40 17.80 -9.87
N GLY A 86 -13.90 16.64 -9.44
CA GLY A 86 -14.46 15.32 -9.78
C GLY A 86 -14.00 14.75 -11.12
N TYR A 87 -13.16 15.45 -11.89
CA TYR A 87 -12.65 15.00 -13.19
C TYR A 87 -11.12 14.87 -13.20
N ARG A 88 -10.60 14.04 -14.12
CA ARG A 88 -9.17 13.94 -14.38
C ARG A 88 -8.71 15.13 -15.22
N LYS A 89 -7.54 15.70 -14.92
CA LYS A 89 -6.98 16.80 -15.72
C LYS A 89 -6.73 16.32 -17.14
N LEU A 90 -7.12 17.13 -18.11
CA LEU A 90 -6.92 16.84 -19.54
C LEU A 90 -5.83 17.75 -20.11
N PRO A 91 -4.59 17.25 -20.28
CA PRO A 91 -3.55 17.97 -21.00
C PRO A 91 -3.79 17.87 -22.52
N LEU A 92 -3.70 19.00 -23.20
CA LEU A 92 -3.90 19.17 -24.64
C LEU A 92 -2.76 20.04 -25.19
N GLU A 93 -2.51 19.92 -26.49
CA GLU A 93 -1.58 20.81 -27.19
C GLU A 93 -2.23 21.40 -28.43
N ILE A 94 -1.90 22.65 -28.74
CA ILE A 94 -2.36 23.31 -29.97
C ILE A 94 -1.33 24.32 -30.50
N GLN A 95 -1.14 24.31 -31.82
CA GLN A 95 -0.39 25.35 -32.50
C GLN A 95 -1.31 26.53 -32.79
N VAL A 96 -0.90 27.73 -32.34
CA VAL A 96 -1.60 28.98 -32.64
C VAL A 96 -0.85 29.77 -33.70
N SER A 97 -1.58 30.20 -34.72
CA SER A 97 -1.07 31.13 -35.73
C SER A 97 -1.62 32.54 -35.51
N ALA A 98 -0.81 33.55 -35.81
CA ALA A 98 -1.21 34.95 -35.72
C ALA A 98 -2.46 35.21 -36.59
N TYR A 99 -3.35 36.08 -36.12
CA TYR A 99 -4.59 36.47 -36.81
C TYR A 99 -5.59 35.34 -37.12
N SER A 100 -5.43 34.16 -36.51
CA SER A 100 -6.29 33.01 -36.79
C SER A 100 -6.92 32.44 -35.51
N GLU A 101 -8.10 31.85 -35.68
CA GLU A 101 -8.72 31.02 -34.65
C GLU A 101 -8.16 29.60 -34.76
N SER A 102 -7.62 29.11 -33.65
CA SER A 102 -7.13 27.75 -33.49
C SER A 102 -8.18 26.95 -32.72
N TRP A 103 -8.75 25.95 -33.39
CA TRP A 103 -9.84 25.13 -32.88
C TRP A 103 -9.33 23.81 -32.34
N LEU A 104 -9.59 23.54 -31.05
CA LEU A 104 -9.22 22.29 -30.36
C LEU A 104 -10.18 21.14 -30.64
N GLY A 105 -11.32 21.38 -31.27
CA GLY A 105 -12.36 20.36 -31.37
C GLY A 105 -13.17 20.17 -30.08
N GLU A 106 -13.95 19.10 -30.08
CA GLU A 106 -14.64 18.59 -28.91
C GLU A 106 -13.70 17.63 -28.16
N GLN A 107 -13.54 17.86 -26.87
CA GLN A 107 -12.63 17.13 -26.00
C GLN A 107 -13.42 16.52 -24.84
N ILE A 108 -13.10 15.27 -24.49
CA ILE A 108 -13.79 14.55 -23.42
C ILE A 108 -12.98 14.69 -22.13
N LEU A 109 -13.61 15.25 -21.10
CA LEU A 109 -13.08 15.28 -19.75
C LEU A 109 -13.69 14.13 -18.95
N PHE A 110 -12.89 13.11 -18.65
CA PHE A 110 -13.35 11.91 -17.95
C PHE A 110 -13.51 12.18 -16.46
N LYS A 111 -14.58 11.64 -15.85
CA LYS A 111 -14.68 11.62 -14.39
C LYS A 111 -13.51 10.83 -13.80
N ARG A 112 -13.15 11.17 -12.58
CA ARG A 112 -12.23 10.34 -11.79
C ARG A 112 -12.90 9.00 -11.50
N ALA A 113 -12.14 7.93 -11.51
CA ALA A 113 -12.66 6.65 -11.03
C ALA A 113 -12.99 6.77 -9.53
N ALA A 114 -14.01 6.05 -9.07
CA ALA A 114 -14.26 5.92 -7.64
C ALA A 114 -13.00 5.32 -6.97
N GLY A 115 -12.49 5.98 -5.91
CA GLY A 115 -11.25 5.61 -5.23
C GLY A 115 -9.98 6.29 -5.76
N GLU A 116 -10.04 7.07 -6.85
CA GLU A 116 -8.87 7.78 -7.38
C GLU A 116 -8.62 9.12 -6.64
N LEU A 117 -7.59 9.15 -5.78
CA LEU A 117 -7.21 10.32 -4.96
C LEU A 117 -6.97 11.59 -5.80
N SER A 118 -7.48 12.75 -5.41
CA SER A 118 -7.12 14.06 -5.97
C SER A 118 -5.64 14.40 -5.85
N GLU A 119 -5.16 15.43 -6.58
CA GLU A 119 -3.76 15.90 -6.39
C GLU A 119 -3.51 16.32 -4.94
N LYS A 120 -4.49 16.97 -4.31
CA LYS A 120 -4.42 17.38 -2.92
C LYS A 120 -4.41 16.16 -1.98
N GLU A 121 -5.24 15.16 -2.26
CA GLU A 121 -5.26 13.91 -1.49
C GLU A 121 -4.00 13.09 -1.69
N HIS A 122 -3.43 13.02 -2.90
CA HIS A 122 -2.11 12.41 -3.13
C HIS A 122 -1.01 13.13 -2.33
N ALA A 123 -1.02 14.47 -2.34
CA ALA A 123 -0.06 15.25 -1.56
C ALA A 123 -0.21 14.97 -0.05
N ARG A 124 -1.45 14.92 0.46
CA ARG A 124 -1.71 14.58 1.87
C ARG A 124 -1.35 13.15 2.21
N ALA A 125 -1.65 12.18 1.35
CA ALA A 125 -1.24 10.78 1.54
C ALA A 125 0.29 10.64 1.58
N THR A 126 1.01 11.37 0.72
CA THR A 126 2.47 11.39 0.71
C THR A 126 3.05 11.96 2.01
N GLU A 127 2.47 13.07 2.49
CA GLU A 127 2.83 13.68 3.76
C GLU A 127 2.58 12.70 4.92
N LEU A 128 1.40 12.10 4.96
CA LEU A 128 1.03 11.10 5.96
C LEU A 128 1.96 9.88 5.98
N LEU A 129 2.38 9.39 4.82
CA LEU A 129 3.36 8.30 4.73
C LEU A 129 4.72 8.73 5.31
N SER A 130 5.14 9.97 5.09
CA SER A 130 6.37 10.51 5.69
C SER A 130 6.24 10.67 7.22
N GLU A 131 5.09 11.16 7.70
CA GLU A 131 4.80 11.28 9.14
C GLU A 131 4.76 9.90 9.81
N PHE A 132 4.08 8.93 9.18
CA PHE A 132 4.04 7.52 9.58
C PHE A 132 5.45 6.94 9.74
N ASN A 133 6.30 7.07 8.71
CA ASN A 133 7.67 6.53 8.77
C ASN A 133 8.47 7.17 9.90
N THR A 134 8.35 8.49 10.08
CA THR A 134 9.07 9.21 11.14
C THR A 134 8.62 8.77 12.54
N ALA A 135 7.31 8.65 12.76
CA ALA A 135 6.75 8.19 14.03
C ALA A 135 7.16 6.74 14.33
N SER A 136 7.14 5.87 13.30
CA SER A 136 7.58 4.49 13.40
C SER A 136 9.06 4.38 13.76
N ASP A 137 9.94 5.18 13.14
CA ASP A 137 11.38 5.17 13.39
C ASP A 137 11.75 5.55 14.83
N VAL A 138 10.96 6.45 15.46
CA VAL A 138 11.16 6.85 16.85
C VAL A 138 10.38 5.99 17.85
N GLY A 139 9.58 5.02 17.37
CA GLY A 139 8.77 4.13 18.20
C GLY A 139 7.53 4.79 18.83
N ASP A 140 7.05 5.90 18.28
CA ASP A 140 5.78 6.50 18.71
C ASP A 140 4.61 5.75 18.08
N HIS A 141 4.21 4.64 18.70
CA HIS A 141 3.14 3.78 18.18
C HIS A 141 1.77 4.47 18.16
N ALA A 142 1.51 5.42 19.06
CA ALA A 142 0.24 6.15 19.11
C ALA A 142 0.12 7.12 17.93
N GLU A 143 1.19 7.87 17.63
CA GLU A 143 1.21 8.73 16.45
C GLU A 143 1.20 7.90 15.17
N THR A 144 1.99 6.81 15.12
CA THR A 144 2.02 5.87 13.98
C THR A 144 0.62 5.37 13.64
N LEU A 145 -0.13 4.89 14.65
CA LEU A 145 -1.50 4.41 14.47
C LEU A 145 -2.43 5.53 13.96
N ALA A 146 -2.32 6.73 14.52
CA ALA A 146 -3.15 7.86 14.10
C ALA A 146 -2.95 8.20 12.60
N LYS A 147 -1.71 8.17 12.09
CA LYS A 147 -1.43 8.42 10.66
C LYS A 147 -1.95 7.29 9.78
N LEU A 148 -1.77 6.05 10.20
CA LEU A 148 -2.25 4.88 9.46
C LEU A 148 -3.78 4.84 9.38
N LEU A 149 -4.50 5.22 10.44
CA LEU A 149 -5.95 5.34 10.41
C LEU A 149 -6.42 6.42 9.44
N GLU A 150 -5.74 7.56 9.37
CA GLU A 150 -6.07 8.60 8.38
C GLU A 150 -5.76 8.11 6.94
N LEU A 151 -4.63 7.42 6.74
CA LEU A 151 -4.27 6.81 5.45
C LEU A 151 -5.30 5.74 5.01
N LYS A 152 -5.83 4.95 5.95
CA LYS A 152 -6.87 3.94 5.68
C LYS A 152 -8.15 4.56 5.14
N GLU A 153 -8.59 5.70 5.69
CA GLU A 153 -9.79 6.40 5.19
C GLU A 153 -9.58 6.94 3.77
N MET A 154 -8.35 7.34 3.44
CA MET A 154 -7.99 7.80 2.10
C MET A 154 -7.81 6.65 1.11
N MET A 155 -7.23 5.54 1.55
CA MET A 155 -6.86 4.38 0.71
C MET A 155 -7.41 3.07 1.31
N PRO A 156 -8.74 2.89 1.34
CA PRO A 156 -9.39 1.74 1.99
C PRO A 156 -9.12 0.38 1.33
N ASP A 157 -8.49 0.40 0.15
CA ASP A 157 -8.13 -0.81 -0.60
C ASP A 157 -6.64 -1.18 -0.47
N SER A 158 -5.80 -0.35 0.16
CA SER A 158 -4.39 -0.68 0.39
C SER A 158 -4.24 -1.61 1.58
N THR A 159 -3.93 -2.87 1.30
CA THR A 159 -3.76 -3.93 2.30
C THR A 159 -2.53 -3.76 3.18
N GLU A 160 -1.51 -3.08 2.68
CA GLU A 160 -0.29 -2.74 3.42
C GLU A 160 -0.63 -1.83 4.61
N ILE A 161 -1.59 -0.92 4.45
CA ILE A 161 -2.05 -0.07 5.55
C ILE A 161 -2.72 -0.90 6.64
N TYR A 162 -3.58 -1.86 6.28
CA TYR A 162 -4.20 -2.76 7.26
C TYR A 162 -3.16 -3.60 8.00
N PHE A 163 -2.18 -4.16 7.28
CA PHE A 163 -1.10 -4.91 7.89
C PHE A 163 -0.31 -4.05 8.90
N ASN A 164 0.08 -2.84 8.51
CA ASN A 164 0.82 -1.92 9.37
C ASN A 164 0.00 -1.46 10.59
N ILE A 165 -1.32 -1.29 10.44
CA ILE A 165 -2.21 -1.04 11.59
C ILE A 165 -2.17 -2.23 12.55
N GLY A 166 -2.29 -3.46 12.04
CA GLY A 166 -2.18 -4.68 12.83
C GLY A 166 -0.85 -4.75 13.59
N SER A 167 0.27 -4.50 12.91
CA SER A 167 1.60 -4.45 13.53
C SER A 167 1.74 -3.36 14.59
N THR A 168 1.12 -2.20 14.37
CA THR A 168 1.18 -1.11 15.36
C THR A 168 0.38 -1.45 16.61
N TYR A 169 -0.80 -2.07 16.46
CA TYR A 169 -1.57 -2.57 17.60
C TYR A 169 -0.84 -3.67 18.38
N ASP A 170 -0.16 -4.59 17.69
CA ASP A 170 0.67 -5.63 18.30
C ASP A 170 1.78 -5.02 19.17
N LEU A 171 2.52 -4.04 18.63
CA LEU A 171 3.54 -3.29 19.37
C LEU A 171 2.98 -2.55 20.59
N MET A 172 1.72 -2.13 20.54
CA MET A 172 1.00 -1.52 21.67
C MET A 172 0.44 -2.55 22.67
N GLY A 173 0.50 -3.84 22.35
CA GLY A 173 -0.06 -4.93 23.15
C GLY A 173 -1.57 -5.12 23.01
N ASP A 174 -2.22 -4.43 22.08
CA ASP A 174 -3.65 -4.56 21.78
C ASP A 174 -3.84 -5.70 20.78
N LYS A 175 -3.90 -6.92 21.32
CA LYS A 175 -3.90 -8.15 20.51
C LYS A 175 -5.19 -8.32 19.73
N GLU A 176 -6.32 -7.89 20.31
CA GLU A 176 -7.63 -7.99 19.67
C GLU A 176 -7.67 -7.18 18.37
N ASN A 177 -7.26 -5.90 18.42
CA ASN A 177 -7.20 -5.07 17.21
C ASN A 177 -6.10 -5.55 16.26
N ALA A 178 -4.96 -6.01 16.76
CA ALA A 178 -3.90 -6.57 15.91
C ALA A 178 -4.41 -7.75 15.07
N ILE A 179 -5.08 -8.71 15.70
CA ILE A 179 -5.68 -9.88 15.03
C ILE A 179 -6.71 -9.44 13.99
N GLU A 180 -7.59 -8.49 14.32
CA GLU A 180 -8.60 -7.99 13.39
C GLU A 180 -7.95 -7.41 12.11
N TYR A 181 -6.99 -6.51 12.27
CA TYR A 181 -6.38 -5.82 11.13
C TYR A 181 -5.46 -6.71 10.29
N TYR A 182 -4.72 -7.65 10.91
CA TYR A 182 -4.00 -8.68 10.16
C TYR A 182 -4.94 -9.59 9.38
N THR A 183 -6.08 -9.98 9.98
CA THR A 183 -7.07 -10.83 9.28
C THR A 183 -7.65 -10.10 8.07
N ILE A 184 -8.00 -8.82 8.20
CA ILE A 184 -8.48 -8.01 7.07
C ILE A 184 -7.42 -7.92 5.96
N ALA A 185 -6.15 -7.71 6.32
CA ALA A 185 -5.05 -7.67 5.34
C ALA A 185 -4.94 -9.00 4.58
N ALA A 186 -5.03 -10.14 5.29
CA ALA A 186 -4.96 -11.47 4.71
C ALA A 186 -6.11 -11.77 3.75
N GLU A 187 -7.33 -11.39 4.10
CA GLU A 187 -8.53 -11.64 3.29
C GLU A 187 -8.54 -10.83 1.99
N LYS A 188 -7.91 -9.65 2.00
CA LYS A 188 -7.90 -8.72 0.85
C LYS A 188 -6.73 -8.96 -0.11
N ASN A 189 -5.57 -9.42 0.38
CA ASN A 189 -4.38 -9.58 -0.45
C ASN A 189 -3.70 -10.95 -0.23
N PRO A 190 -3.78 -11.86 -1.22
CA PRO A 190 -3.12 -13.17 -1.16
C PRO A 190 -1.60 -13.11 -0.93
N ASP A 191 -0.92 -12.04 -1.36
CA ASP A 191 0.53 -11.89 -1.21
C ASP A 191 0.93 -11.59 0.24
N LEU A 192 0.07 -10.89 1.01
CA LEU A 192 0.27 -10.60 2.43
C LEU A 192 -0.35 -11.64 3.35
N ALA A 193 -1.20 -12.53 2.82
CA ALA A 193 -1.98 -13.45 3.61
C ALA A 193 -1.12 -14.43 4.42
N TYR A 194 0.03 -14.87 3.89
CA TYR A 194 0.94 -15.76 4.60
C TYR A 194 1.46 -15.11 5.90
N ASP A 195 2.11 -13.95 5.79
CA ASP A 195 2.71 -13.25 6.93
C ASP A 195 1.64 -12.77 7.91
N SER A 196 0.48 -12.35 7.40
CA SER A 196 -0.65 -11.92 8.23
C SER A 196 -1.21 -13.07 9.07
N TYR A 197 -1.43 -14.25 8.48
CA TYR A 197 -1.92 -15.41 9.24
C TYR A 197 -0.87 -15.98 10.20
N LEU A 198 0.43 -15.88 9.89
CA LEU A 198 1.49 -16.18 10.85
C LEU A 198 1.42 -15.26 12.08
N ALA A 199 1.25 -13.95 11.87
CA ALA A 199 1.11 -13.00 12.97
C ALA A 199 -0.14 -13.29 13.82
N VAL A 200 -1.28 -13.58 13.19
CA VAL A 200 -2.50 -14.00 13.91
C VAL A 200 -2.26 -15.27 14.72
N ALA A 201 -1.59 -16.27 14.15
CA ALA A 201 -1.30 -17.52 14.83
C ALA A 201 -0.39 -17.32 16.05
N ASP A 202 0.65 -16.48 15.94
CA ASP A 202 1.57 -16.18 17.03
C ASP A 202 0.88 -15.42 18.18
N LEU A 203 0.07 -14.41 17.84
CA LEU A 203 -0.71 -13.64 18.82
C LEU A 203 -1.65 -14.53 19.62
N ARG A 204 -2.40 -15.41 18.94
CA ARG A 204 -3.30 -16.39 19.56
C ARG A 204 -2.54 -17.44 20.35
N GLY A 205 -1.41 -17.91 19.85
CA GLY A 205 -0.52 -18.83 20.56
C GLY A 205 0.00 -18.24 21.87
N THR A 206 0.41 -16.98 21.86
CA THR A 206 0.83 -16.26 23.07
C THR A 206 -0.34 -16.04 24.04
N ALA A 207 -1.56 -15.87 23.52
CA ALA A 207 -2.79 -15.83 24.32
C ALA A 207 -3.25 -17.22 24.83
N LYS A 208 -2.58 -18.30 24.41
CA LYS A 208 -2.93 -19.70 24.70
C LYS A 208 -4.28 -20.14 24.13
N GLU A 209 -4.72 -19.47 23.08
CA GLU A 209 -5.88 -19.82 22.26
C GLU A 209 -5.45 -20.87 21.23
N TRP A 210 -5.12 -22.07 21.71
CA TRP A 210 -4.38 -23.07 20.94
C TRP A 210 -5.11 -23.54 19.69
N THR A 211 -6.43 -23.73 19.79
CA THR A 211 -7.27 -24.18 18.67
C THR A 211 -7.28 -23.13 17.57
N GLU A 212 -7.44 -21.86 17.93
CA GLU A 212 -7.52 -20.74 17.01
C GLU A 212 -6.14 -20.38 16.43
N ALA A 213 -5.07 -20.54 17.22
CA ALA A 213 -3.69 -20.42 16.75
C ALA A 213 -3.37 -21.49 15.69
N ALA A 214 -3.75 -22.75 15.95
CA ALA A 214 -3.60 -23.84 14.99
C ALA A 214 -4.41 -23.59 13.70
N ALA A 215 -5.63 -23.04 13.82
CA ALA A 215 -6.44 -22.68 12.67
C ALA A 215 -5.79 -21.59 11.80
N ALA A 216 -5.30 -20.51 12.42
CA ALA A 216 -4.58 -19.45 11.70
C ALA A 216 -3.29 -19.96 11.04
N MET A 217 -2.52 -20.79 11.76
CA MET A 217 -1.30 -21.40 11.21
C MET A 217 -1.61 -22.30 10.01
N LYS A 218 -2.72 -23.06 10.06
CA LYS A 218 -3.17 -23.87 8.92
C LYS A 218 -3.52 -23.00 7.71
N MET A 219 -4.17 -21.85 7.91
CA MET A 219 -4.43 -20.90 6.81
C MET A 219 -3.14 -20.38 6.18
N ALA A 220 -2.11 -20.09 6.99
CA ALA A 220 -0.79 -19.73 6.47
C ALA A 220 -0.15 -20.88 5.67
N MET A 221 -0.20 -22.11 6.19
CA MET A 221 0.35 -23.29 5.53
C MET A 221 -0.38 -23.65 4.22
N ASP A 222 -1.69 -23.40 4.12
CA ASP A 222 -2.43 -23.61 2.87
C ASP A 222 -1.94 -22.68 1.74
N ILE A 223 -1.34 -21.53 2.08
CA ILE A 223 -0.70 -20.60 1.13
C ILE A 223 0.72 -21.06 0.80
N ARG A 224 1.50 -21.47 1.82
CA ARG A 224 2.88 -21.93 1.67
C ARG A 224 3.10 -23.25 2.41
N ALA A 225 2.80 -24.35 1.73
CA ALA A 225 2.78 -25.70 2.31
C ALA A 225 4.15 -26.28 2.72
N THR A 226 5.26 -25.59 2.43
CA THR A 226 6.62 -26.15 2.57
C THR A 226 7.51 -25.34 3.53
N ASP A 227 6.93 -24.67 4.52
CA ASP A 227 7.70 -24.01 5.59
C ASP A 227 7.81 -24.94 6.81
N PRO A 228 9.00 -25.54 7.09
CA PRO A 228 9.18 -26.44 8.23
C PRO A 228 8.94 -25.76 9.58
N LEU A 229 9.18 -24.46 9.70
CA LEU A 229 8.96 -23.70 10.93
C LEU A 229 7.47 -23.51 11.19
N ALA A 230 6.69 -23.18 10.15
CA ALA A 230 5.23 -23.09 10.26
C ALA A 230 4.61 -24.44 10.65
N LEU A 231 5.06 -25.53 10.02
CA LEU A 231 4.65 -26.90 10.38
C LEU A 231 4.99 -27.25 11.83
N PHE A 232 6.19 -26.90 12.29
CA PHE A 232 6.60 -27.15 13.68
C PHE A 232 5.72 -26.36 14.66
N ASN A 233 5.43 -25.09 14.37
CA ASN A 233 4.57 -24.27 15.21
C ASN A 233 3.12 -24.76 15.20
N TYR A 234 2.61 -25.21 14.05
CA TYR A 234 1.31 -25.88 13.95
C TYR A 234 1.26 -27.10 14.87
N ALA A 235 2.27 -27.97 14.82
CA ALA A 235 2.39 -29.14 15.68
C ALA A 235 2.35 -28.77 17.18
N VAL A 236 3.07 -27.71 17.56
CA VAL A 236 3.05 -27.17 18.93
C VAL A 236 1.64 -26.69 19.33
N TYR A 237 0.94 -25.96 18.47
CA TYR A 237 -0.40 -25.46 18.78
C TYR A 237 -1.42 -26.58 18.92
N VAL A 238 -1.45 -27.55 17.99
CA VAL A 238 -2.38 -28.69 18.09
C VAL A 238 -2.06 -29.60 19.28
N GLN A 239 -0.78 -29.77 19.63
CA GLN A 239 -0.37 -30.49 20.85
C GLN A 239 -0.93 -29.81 22.10
N ASN A 240 -0.80 -28.48 22.21
CA ASN A 240 -1.33 -27.73 23.36
C ASN A 240 -2.87 -27.67 23.37
N ALA A 241 -3.51 -27.83 22.21
CA ALA A 241 -4.96 -28.02 22.11
C ALA A 241 -5.42 -29.43 22.52
N GLY A 242 -4.48 -30.37 22.76
CA GLY A 242 -4.76 -31.75 23.17
C GLY A 242 -4.92 -32.74 22.02
N ASP A 243 -4.67 -32.32 20.77
CA ASP A 243 -4.70 -33.20 19.60
C ASP A 243 -3.29 -33.75 19.32
N GLU A 244 -2.91 -34.78 20.08
CA GLU A 244 -1.61 -35.44 19.97
C GLU A 244 -1.43 -36.20 18.66
N GLU A 245 -2.51 -36.62 17.99
CA GLU A 245 -2.42 -37.32 16.70
C GLU A 245 -2.03 -36.36 15.58
N SER A 246 -2.71 -35.23 15.48
CA SER A 246 -2.35 -34.18 14.53
C SER A 246 -0.96 -33.60 14.85
N ALA A 247 -0.61 -33.47 16.13
CA ALA A 247 0.72 -33.00 16.55
C ALA A 247 1.83 -33.93 16.05
N LEU A 248 1.69 -35.24 16.28
CA LEU A 248 2.68 -36.22 15.86
C LEU A 248 2.86 -36.20 14.34
N ALA A 249 1.77 -36.20 13.58
CA ALA A 249 1.82 -36.15 12.12
C ALA A 249 2.51 -34.87 11.61
N ALA A 250 2.25 -33.72 12.24
CA ALA A 250 2.90 -32.47 11.89
C ALA A 250 4.40 -32.45 12.25
N TYR A 251 4.79 -33.00 13.41
CA TYR A 251 6.21 -33.15 13.76
C TYR A 251 6.94 -34.11 12.81
N GLU A 252 6.32 -35.21 12.40
CA GLU A 252 6.87 -36.12 11.40
C GLU A 252 7.07 -35.42 10.05
N GLN A 253 6.09 -34.64 9.58
CA GLN A 253 6.25 -33.82 8.37
C GLN A 253 7.35 -32.76 8.49
N THR A 254 7.50 -32.10 9.66
CA THR A 254 8.65 -31.22 9.92
C THR A 254 9.96 -31.97 9.76
N ILE A 255 10.08 -33.20 10.28
CA ILE A 255 11.28 -34.03 10.17
C ILE A 255 11.54 -34.45 8.72
N GLU A 256 10.50 -34.76 7.94
CA GLU A 256 10.63 -35.08 6.51
C GLU A 256 11.20 -33.92 5.70
N LEU A 257 10.76 -32.68 6.00
CA LEU A 257 11.28 -31.48 5.33
C LEU A 257 12.63 -31.02 5.90
N GLN A 258 12.84 -31.23 7.20
CA GLN A 258 14.02 -30.78 7.93
C GLN A 258 14.46 -31.87 8.92
N ALA A 259 15.24 -32.83 8.41
CA ALA A 259 15.70 -33.99 9.17
C ALA A 259 16.64 -33.66 10.35
N ASP A 260 17.20 -32.45 10.39
CA ASP A 260 18.05 -31.96 11.48
C ASP A 260 17.29 -31.15 12.55
N ASN A 261 15.95 -31.09 12.47
CA ASN A 261 15.13 -30.45 13.51
C ASN A 261 15.06 -31.34 14.77
N ALA A 262 16.07 -31.20 15.62
CA ALA A 262 16.21 -31.96 16.86
C ALA A 262 14.96 -31.85 17.76
N MET A 263 14.36 -30.66 17.86
CA MET A 263 13.18 -30.47 18.71
C MET A 263 11.94 -31.20 18.18
N ALA A 264 11.76 -31.32 16.86
CA ALA A 264 10.69 -32.15 16.30
C ALA A 264 10.84 -33.61 16.71
N HIS A 265 12.07 -34.15 16.67
CA HIS A 265 12.37 -35.49 17.19
C HIS A 265 12.03 -35.62 18.67
N TYR A 266 12.46 -34.68 19.50
CA TYR A 266 12.17 -34.70 20.95
C TYR A 266 10.65 -34.71 21.23
N GLN A 267 9.88 -33.85 20.55
CA GLN A 267 8.44 -33.73 20.78
C GLN A 267 7.66 -34.95 20.26
N ALA A 268 8.01 -35.47 19.08
CA ALA A 268 7.45 -36.72 18.56
C ALA A 268 7.73 -37.90 19.52
N GLY A 269 8.96 -37.98 20.04
CA GLY A 269 9.36 -38.99 21.02
C GLY A 269 8.50 -38.95 22.28
N LEU A 270 8.22 -37.76 22.83
CA LEU A 270 7.35 -37.60 24.00
C LEU A 270 5.93 -38.09 23.75
N ILE A 271 5.34 -37.75 22.59
CA ILE A 271 3.99 -38.21 22.22
C ILE A 271 3.97 -39.74 22.10
N LEU A 272 4.98 -40.33 21.46
CA LEU A 272 5.08 -41.78 21.27
C LEU A 272 5.25 -42.55 22.59
N VAL A 273 5.93 -41.97 23.59
CA VAL A 273 5.96 -42.53 24.96
C VAL A 273 4.55 -42.58 25.55
N GLY A 274 3.77 -41.50 25.42
CA GLY A 274 2.38 -41.45 25.88
C GLY A 274 1.50 -42.49 25.20
N LYS A 275 1.75 -42.78 23.93
CA LYS A 275 1.08 -43.82 23.14
C LYS A 275 1.62 -45.24 23.36
N LEU A 276 2.62 -45.43 24.21
CA LEU A 276 3.31 -46.71 24.46
C LEU A 276 4.01 -47.31 23.22
N GLU A 277 4.33 -46.48 22.23
CA GLU A 277 5.08 -46.86 21.02
C GLU A 277 6.60 -46.74 21.28
N ASN A 278 7.06 -47.47 22.29
CA ASN A 278 8.39 -47.32 22.91
C ASN A 278 9.56 -47.45 21.92
N ASP A 279 9.48 -48.38 20.96
CA ASP A 279 10.54 -48.57 19.96
C ASP A 279 10.70 -47.35 19.04
N LYS A 280 9.59 -46.73 18.63
CA LYS A 280 9.62 -45.51 17.81
C LYS A 280 10.09 -44.32 18.65
N ALA A 281 9.57 -44.19 19.87
CA ALA A 281 9.99 -43.14 20.79
C ALA A 281 11.50 -43.16 21.03
N LEU A 282 12.07 -44.36 21.27
CA LEU A 282 13.51 -44.57 21.46
C LEU A 282 14.31 -44.03 20.25
N ALA A 283 13.91 -44.39 19.03
CA ALA A 283 14.58 -43.92 17.81
C ALA A 283 14.57 -42.39 17.69
N HIS A 284 13.46 -41.73 18.04
CA HIS A 284 13.38 -40.27 18.03
C HIS A 284 14.27 -39.63 19.11
N PHE A 285 14.31 -40.15 20.33
CA PHE A 285 15.19 -39.61 21.37
C PHE A 285 16.68 -39.82 21.07
N GLU A 286 17.06 -40.97 20.50
CA GLU A 286 18.43 -41.22 20.05
C GLU A 286 18.85 -40.24 18.95
N GLN A 287 17.95 -39.94 18.01
CA GLN A 287 18.21 -38.94 16.97
C GLN A 287 18.29 -37.52 17.54
N PHE A 288 17.43 -37.14 18.49
CA PHE A 288 17.54 -35.87 19.20
C PHE A 288 18.90 -35.72 19.91
N LEU A 289 19.35 -36.75 20.62
CA LEU A 289 20.65 -36.76 21.31
C LEU A 289 21.84 -36.71 20.35
N THR A 290 21.68 -37.29 19.15
CA THR A 290 22.68 -37.21 18.08
C THR A 290 22.78 -35.79 17.51
N LEU A 291 21.63 -35.16 17.25
CA LEU A 291 21.55 -33.83 16.64
C LEU A 291 21.90 -32.70 17.63
N ALA A 292 21.54 -32.84 18.90
CA ALA A 292 21.66 -31.78 19.90
C ALA A 292 22.14 -32.29 21.27
N PRO A 293 23.38 -32.84 21.36
CA PRO A 293 23.91 -33.48 22.57
C PRO A 293 24.04 -32.52 23.76
N ASP A 294 24.26 -31.23 23.51
CA ASP A 294 24.43 -30.19 24.54
C ASP A 294 23.14 -29.41 24.84
N HIS A 295 22.00 -29.83 24.26
CA HIS A 295 20.72 -29.14 24.48
C HIS A 295 20.28 -29.27 25.96
N PRO A 296 19.62 -28.24 26.55
CA PRO A 296 19.14 -28.30 27.94
C PRO A 296 18.21 -29.48 28.26
N ARG A 297 17.60 -30.09 27.24
CA ARG A 297 16.73 -31.29 27.37
C ARG A 297 17.45 -32.62 27.14
N ALA A 298 18.77 -32.62 26.87
CA ALA A 298 19.54 -33.84 26.60
C ALA A 298 19.56 -34.81 27.79
N ALA A 299 19.72 -34.30 29.02
CA ALA A 299 19.66 -35.14 30.22
C ALA A 299 18.32 -35.87 30.34
N ASN A 300 17.20 -35.17 30.13
CA ASN A 300 15.86 -35.76 30.15
C ASN A 300 15.71 -36.84 29.06
N ALA A 301 16.18 -36.57 27.84
CA ALA A 301 16.14 -37.55 26.76
C ALA A 301 16.97 -38.81 27.08
N GLN A 302 18.16 -38.66 27.71
CA GLN A 302 18.98 -39.80 28.14
C GLN A 302 18.30 -40.64 29.22
N GLU A 303 17.61 -40.00 30.16
CA GLU A 303 16.81 -40.70 31.18
C GLU A 303 15.70 -41.53 30.54
N VAL A 304 14.96 -40.95 29.57
CA VAL A 304 13.90 -41.65 28.83
C VAL A 304 14.48 -42.82 28.05
N VAL A 305 15.57 -42.63 27.29
CA VAL A 305 16.26 -43.70 26.55
C VAL A 305 16.68 -44.85 27.47
N SER A 306 17.23 -44.52 28.63
CA SER A 306 17.67 -45.53 29.62
C SER A 306 16.49 -46.33 30.17
N ALA A 307 15.37 -45.65 30.47
CA ALA A 307 14.16 -46.29 30.97
C ALA A 307 13.52 -47.21 29.91
N LEU A 308 13.40 -46.75 28.66
CA LEU A 308 12.83 -47.54 27.56
C LEU A 308 13.67 -48.80 27.26
N ASN A 309 15.00 -48.67 27.28
CA ASN A 309 15.90 -49.81 27.10
C ASN A 309 15.81 -50.82 28.24
N ALA A 310 15.65 -50.35 29.49
CA ALA A 310 15.49 -51.23 30.64
C ALA A 310 14.17 -52.02 30.59
N ASP A 311 13.10 -51.42 30.06
CA ASP A 311 11.80 -52.09 29.86
C ASP A 311 11.87 -53.14 28.76
N LYS A 312 12.54 -52.83 27.64
CA LYS A 312 12.77 -53.77 26.53
C LYS A 312 13.59 -55.01 26.91
N ALA A 313 14.40 -54.90 27.97
CA ALA A 313 15.24 -55.99 28.47
C ALA A 313 14.54 -56.92 29.48
N ARG A 314 13.31 -56.62 29.89
CA ARG A 314 12.50 -57.43 30.82
C ARG A 314 11.56 -58.38 30.08
#